data_AF-A0A9E2BB75-F1
#
_entry.id   AF-A0A9E2BB75-F1
#
_cell.length_a   1.000
_cell.length_b   1.000
_cell.length_c   1.000
_cell.angle_alpha   90.00
_cell.angle_beta   90.00
_cell.angle_gamma   90.00
#
_symmetry.space_group_name_H-M   'P 1'
#
loop_
_entity.id
_entity.type
_entity.pdbx_description
1 polymer ?
#
loop_
_entity_poly.entity_id
_entity_poly.type
_entity_poly.pdbx_seq_one_letter_code
_entity_poly.pdbx_strand_id
1 'polypeptide(L)'
;FDIGLFCQNVGTCAAITRALEKDEPLISRVVTMSGDNIAQPGNWEVRLGTPINHLIGLAGGYRHGASGHLVMGGSMMGFALSGSEVPIVKASNCIMVMREETIPKAPGYHDDCIRCGKCTEVCPAQLLPQQLYWHARAKAYARTREFHLFDCIECGCCSTVCPSRIPLVQYYRAAKSEIRAAQKAQFKSDRARLRFEFREKRLLLKKQQDEERRRLKREALQKKNASPGGEKPVADPVQAALDRVKARKKLEQED
;
A
#
# COMPACT_ATOMS: atom_id res chain seq x y z
N PHE A 1 -10.73 -12.70 12.59
CA PHE A 1 -12.20 -12.66 12.80
C PHE A 1 -12.45 -13.19 14.20
N ASP A 2 -11.95 -12.48 15.20
CA ASP A 2 -11.55 -13.13 16.45
C ASP A 2 -12.73 -13.37 17.41
N ILE A 3 -13.90 -12.79 17.07
CA ILE A 3 -15.18 -12.97 17.77
C ILE A 3 -16.30 -13.47 16.85
N GLY A 4 -15.99 -13.88 15.61
CA GLY A 4 -16.98 -14.40 14.66
C GLY A 4 -17.98 -13.38 14.10
N LEU A 5 -17.84 -12.09 14.42
CA LEU A 5 -18.71 -11.03 13.91
C LEU A 5 -18.11 -10.31 12.70
N PHE A 6 -18.96 -10.04 11.71
CA PHE A 6 -18.62 -9.25 10.52
C PHE A 6 -19.60 -8.08 10.37
N CYS A 7 -19.11 -6.87 10.61
CA CYS A 7 -19.90 -5.66 10.44
C CYS A 7 -19.65 -5.08 9.04
N GLN A 8 -20.73 -4.84 8.29
CA GLN A 8 -20.68 -4.28 6.94
C GLN A 8 -21.56 -3.04 6.83
N ASN A 9 -21.10 -2.07 6.04
CA ASN A 9 -21.91 -0.92 5.69
C ASN A 9 -23.06 -1.33 4.77
N VAL A 10 -24.25 -0.77 4.98
CA VAL A 10 -25.45 -1.06 4.16
C VAL A 10 -25.21 -0.76 2.67
N GLY A 11 -24.49 0.32 2.36
CA GLY A 11 -24.12 0.66 0.97
C GLY A 11 -23.17 -0.38 0.35
N THR A 12 -22.32 -1.01 1.14
CA THR A 12 -21.48 -2.13 0.69
C THR A 12 -22.35 -3.34 0.36
N CYS A 13 -23.31 -3.69 1.21
CA CYS A 13 -24.24 -4.79 0.96
C CYS A 13 -25.05 -4.54 -0.32
N ALA A 14 -25.61 -3.33 -0.48
CA ALA A 14 -26.36 -2.95 -1.68
C ALA A 14 -25.50 -3.02 -2.95
N ALA A 15 -24.24 -2.58 -2.89
CA ALA A 15 -23.31 -2.67 -4.01
C ALA A 15 -22.97 -4.12 -4.40
N ILE A 16 -22.81 -5.01 -3.41
CA ILE A 16 -22.57 -6.45 -3.65
C ILE A 16 -23.78 -7.06 -4.37
N THR A 17 -24.99 -6.77 -3.92
CA THR A 17 -26.21 -7.26 -4.57
C THR A 17 -26.31 -6.78 -6.02
N ARG A 18 -26.08 -5.48 -6.28
CA ARG A 18 -26.08 -4.95 -7.66
C ARG A 18 -25.01 -5.63 -8.54
N ALA A 19 -23.82 -5.87 -8.01
CA ALA A 19 -22.75 -6.52 -8.77
C ALA A 19 -23.06 -7.98 -9.10
N LEU A 20 -23.66 -8.74 -8.18
CA LEU A 20 -23.91 -10.18 -8.40
C LEU A 20 -25.22 -10.45 -9.16
N GLU A 21 -26.29 -9.71 -8.86
CA GLU A 21 -27.61 -9.97 -9.44
C GLU A 21 -27.87 -9.18 -10.72
N LYS A 22 -27.24 -8.00 -10.87
CA LYS A 22 -27.49 -7.07 -11.98
C LYS A 22 -26.28 -6.85 -12.89
N ASP A 23 -25.17 -7.54 -12.61
CA ASP A 23 -23.89 -7.37 -13.30
C ASP A 23 -23.43 -5.90 -13.36
N GLU A 24 -23.81 -5.12 -12.35
CA GLU A 24 -23.53 -3.69 -12.28
C GLU A 24 -22.35 -3.45 -11.31
N PRO A 25 -21.16 -3.07 -11.81
CA PRO A 25 -20.06 -2.72 -10.93
C PRO A 25 -20.37 -1.44 -10.13
N LEU A 26 -19.60 -1.18 -9.08
CA LEU A 26 -19.76 0.04 -8.29
C LEU A 26 -19.40 1.30 -9.11
N ILE A 27 -20.40 1.86 -9.80
CA ILE A 27 -20.28 3.03 -10.66
C ILE A 27 -20.90 4.29 -10.05
N SER A 28 -21.81 4.13 -9.10
CA SER A 28 -22.43 5.20 -8.33
C SER A 28 -22.46 4.88 -6.85
N ARG A 29 -22.63 5.91 -6.01
CA ARG A 29 -22.96 5.75 -4.60
C ARG A 29 -23.86 6.88 -4.13
N VAL A 30 -24.60 6.62 -3.05
CA VAL A 30 -25.31 7.69 -2.33
C VAL A 30 -24.29 8.52 -1.54
N VAL A 31 -24.38 9.83 -1.71
CA VAL A 31 -23.59 10.86 -1.02
C VAL A 31 -24.55 11.84 -0.37
N THR A 32 -24.39 12.07 0.93
CA THR A 32 -25.15 13.09 1.66
C THR A 32 -24.44 14.44 1.51
N MET A 33 -25.11 15.43 0.94
CA MET A 33 -24.68 16.83 0.96
C MET A 33 -25.33 17.54 2.14
N SER A 34 -24.53 18.13 3.01
CA SER A 34 -25.01 18.79 4.23
C SER A 34 -24.09 19.95 4.62
N GLY A 35 -24.35 20.59 5.75
CA GLY A 35 -23.62 21.76 6.26
C GLY A 35 -24.43 23.05 6.17
N ASP A 36 -23.94 24.09 6.82
CA ASP A 36 -24.63 25.37 6.93
C ASP A 36 -24.38 26.32 5.74
N ASN A 37 -23.51 25.91 4.81
CA ASN A 37 -23.16 26.70 3.63
C ASN A 37 -23.56 26.06 2.29
N ILE A 38 -24.45 25.07 2.29
CA ILE A 38 -25.03 24.49 1.06
C ILE A 38 -26.47 24.97 0.87
N ALA A 39 -26.85 25.34 -0.35
CA ALA A 39 -28.20 25.84 -0.62
C ALA A 39 -29.26 24.72 -0.51
N GLN A 40 -29.01 23.54 -1.10
CA GLN A 40 -29.94 22.41 -1.08
C GLN A 40 -29.27 21.16 -0.48
N PRO A 41 -29.34 20.95 0.85
CA PRO A 41 -28.87 19.72 1.47
C PRO A 41 -29.76 18.53 1.08
N GLY A 42 -29.18 17.34 0.97
CA GLY A 42 -29.92 16.14 0.56
C GLY A 42 -29.04 14.94 0.28
N ASN A 43 -29.66 13.81 -0.04
CA ASN A 43 -28.97 12.59 -0.45
C ASN A 43 -29.01 12.48 -1.97
N TRP A 44 -27.85 12.31 -2.58
CA TRP A 44 -27.69 12.27 -4.03
C TRP A 44 -27.06 10.96 -4.45
N GLU A 45 -27.60 10.30 -5.47
CA GLU A 45 -26.89 9.20 -6.14
C GLU A 45 -25.92 9.79 -7.15
N VAL A 46 -24.61 9.61 -6.90
CA VAL A 46 -23.55 10.27 -7.65
C VAL A 46 -22.62 9.23 -8.27
N ARG A 47 -22.22 9.46 -9.52
CA ARG A 47 -21.20 8.66 -10.21
C ARG A 47 -19.83 8.84 -9.57
N LEU A 48 -19.08 7.75 -9.44
CA LEU A 48 -17.69 7.85 -8.99
C LEU A 48 -16.88 8.66 -10.01
N GLY A 49 -16.04 9.58 -9.53
CA GLY A 49 -15.27 10.50 -10.36
C GLY A 49 -15.91 11.88 -10.52
N THR A 50 -17.20 12.07 -10.22
CA THR A 50 -17.84 13.40 -10.30
C THR A 50 -17.16 14.37 -9.35
N PRO A 51 -16.72 15.56 -9.79
CA PRO A 51 -16.07 16.52 -8.91
C PRO A 51 -17.07 17.19 -7.96
N ILE A 52 -16.64 17.50 -6.75
CA ILE A 52 -17.51 18.04 -5.69
C ILE A 52 -18.10 19.40 -6.08
N ASN A 53 -17.35 20.26 -6.77
CA ASN A 53 -17.82 21.55 -7.25
C ASN A 53 -19.04 21.44 -8.18
N HIS A 54 -19.09 20.39 -9.01
CA HIS A 54 -20.22 20.12 -9.89
C HIS A 54 -21.46 19.75 -9.07
N LEU A 55 -21.31 18.92 -8.03
CA LEU A 55 -22.40 18.62 -7.11
C LEU A 55 -22.89 19.84 -6.34
N ILE A 56 -21.96 20.70 -5.88
CA ILE A 56 -22.33 21.94 -5.21
C ILE A 56 -23.13 22.84 -6.15
N GLY A 57 -22.73 22.94 -7.42
CA GLY A 57 -23.49 23.65 -8.45
C GLY A 57 -24.91 23.09 -8.63
N LEU A 58 -25.05 21.77 -8.71
CA LEU A 58 -26.35 21.10 -8.81
C LEU A 58 -27.22 21.29 -7.56
N ALA A 59 -26.60 21.40 -6.38
CA ALA A 59 -27.26 21.68 -5.12
C ALA A 59 -27.58 23.17 -4.90
N GLY A 60 -27.51 24.00 -5.95
CA GLY A 60 -27.86 25.42 -5.90
C GLY A 60 -26.74 26.34 -5.42
N GLY A 61 -25.51 25.84 -5.30
CA GLY A 61 -24.33 26.61 -4.91
C GLY A 61 -24.18 26.82 -3.40
N TYR A 62 -23.27 27.71 -3.04
CA TYR A 62 -23.03 28.11 -1.66
C TYR A 62 -24.10 29.09 -1.18
N ARG A 63 -24.54 28.93 0.06
CA ARG A 63 -25.55 29.81 0.66
C ARG A 63 -24.95 31.15 1.12
N HIS A 64 -23.70 31.14 1.55
CA HIS A 64 -22.97 32.25 2.12
C HIS A 64 -21.57 32.34 1.49
N GLY A 65 -21.33 33.41 0.73
CA GLY A 65 -20.04 33.67 0.09
C GLY A 65 -19.77 32.78 -1.13
N ALA A 66 -18.54 32.88 -1.66
CA ALA A 66 -18.12 32.17 -2.87
C ALA A 66 -17.40 30.83 -2.60
N SER A 67 -17.15 30.51 -1.34
CA SER A 67 -16.41 29.30 -0.93
C SER A 67 -16.87 28.83 0.44
N GLY A 68 -16.72 27.53 0.69
CA GLY A 68 -16.92 26.94 2.00
C GLY A 68 -15.81 25.94 2.31
N HIS A 69 -15.63 25.67 3.59
CA HIS A 69 -14.76 24.60 4.04
C HIS A 69 -15.44 23.26 3.82
N LEU A 70 -14.76 22.40 3.06
CA LEU A 70 -15.30 21.12 2.64
C LEU A 70 -14.74 20.03 3.54
N VAL A 71 -15.63 19.23 4.12
CA VAL A 71 -15.26 18.04 4.88
C VAL A 71 -15.85 16.83 4.18
N MET A 72 -14.98 15.88 3.80
CA MET A 72 -15.42 14.57 3.34
C MET A 72 -15.62 13.68 4.57
N GLY A 73 -16.85 13.24 4.78
CA GLY A 73 -17.30 12.51 5.96
C GLY A 73 -18.33 13.30 6.77
N GLY A 74 -18.67 12.77 7.95
CA GLY A 74 -19.48 13.49 8.93
C GLY A 74 -18.64 14.41 9.81
N SER A 75 -19.29 15.24 10.62
CA SER A 75 -18.65 16.21 11.54
C SER A 75 -17.60 15.59 12.48
N MET A 76 -17.77 14.31 12.80
CA MET A 76 -16.96 13.60 13.78
C MET A 76 -15.76 12.88 13.17
N MET A 77 -15.96 12.19 12.04
CA MET A 77 -14.95 11.32 11.41
C MET A 77 -14.35 11.89 10.13
N GLY A 78 -14.94 12.96 9.59
CA GLY A 78 -14.52 13.55 8.34
C GLY A 78 -13.13 14.17 8.40
N PHE A 79 -12.62 14.51 7.22
CA PHE A 79 -11.39 15.25 7.05
C PHE A 79 -11.60 16.41 6.09
N ALA A 80 -10.91 17.51 6.35
CA ALA A 80 -10.91 18.68 5.50
C ALA A 80 -10.32 18.35 4.13
N LEU A 81 -10.97 18.82 3.08
CA LEU A 81 -10.48 18.74 1.71
C LEU A 81 -9.69 20.01 1.36
N SER A 82 -8.69 19.86 0.49
CA SER A 82 -7.90 20.98 -0.04
C SER A 82 -8.68 21.88 -1.00
N GLY A 83 -9.73 21.35 -1.61
CA GLY A 83 -10.49 22.04 -2.65
C GLY A 83 -11.74 21.27 -3.07
N SER A 84 -12.51 21.88 -3.96
CA SER A 84 -13.82 21.40 -4.45
C SER A 84 -13.72 20.61 -5.77
N GLU A 85 -12.56 20.64 -6.40
CA GLU A 85 -12.21 19.90 -7.61
C GLU A 85 -11.97 18.40 -7.37
N VAL A 86 -11.86 18.00 -6.09
CA VAL A 86 -11.64 16.60 -5.69
C VAL A 86 -12.83 15.73 -6.13
N PRO A 87 -12.58 14.54 -6.71
CA PRO A 87 -13.65 13.66 -7.15
C PRO A 87 -14.33 12.93 -5.98
N ILE A 88 -15.62 12.64 -6.16
CA ILE A 88 -16.33 11.65 -5.36
C ILE A 88 -15.72 10.28 -5.61
N VAL A 89 -15.33 9.60 -4.54
CA VAL A 89 -14.75 8.25 -4.57
C VAL A 89 -15.62 7.27 -3.80
N LYS A 90 -15.29 5.98 -3.88
CA LYS A 90 -16.03 4.93 -3.16
C LYS A 90 -16.09 5.13 -1.64
N ALA A 91 -15.24 5.97 -1.06
CA ALA A 91 -15.23 6.30 0.37
C ALA A 91 -16.06 7.55 0.73
N SER A 92 -16.51 8.34 -0.25
CA SER A 92 -17.20 9.62 -0.05
C SER A 92 -18.67 9.42 0.35
N ASN A 93 -18.95 9.24 1.63
CA ASN A 93 -20.31 9.05 2.14
C ASN A 93 -21.09 10.36 2.35
N CYS A 94 -20.40 11.39 2.78
CA CYS A 94 -20.97 12.68 3.13
C CYS A 94 -19.99 13.78 2.69
N ILE A 95 -20.52 14.88 2.17
CA ILE A 95 -19.79 16.11 1.91
C ILE A 95 -20.47 17.20 2.73
N MET A 96 -19.78 17.64 3.78
CA MET A 96 -20.21 18.78 4.59
C MET A 96 -19.59 20.06 4.05
N VAL A 97 -20.44 21.02 3.72
CA VAL A 97 -20.07 22.35 3.24
C VAL A 97 -20.34 23.35 4.36
N MET A 98 -19.28 23.75 5.04
CA MET A 98 -19.36 24.64 6.21
C MET A 98 -18.88 26.05 5.86
N ARG A 99 -19.39 27.03 6.59
CA ARG A 99 -18.86 28.40 6.55
C ARG A 99 -17.48 28.49 7.21
N GLU A 100 -16.61 29.33 6.68
CA GLU A 100 -15.26 29.52 7.23
C GLU A 100 -15.31 30.02 8.68
N GLU A 101 -16.30 30.85 9.03
CA GLU A 101 -16.44 31.41 10.38
C GLU A 101 -16.84 30.36 11.43
N THR A 102 -17.44 29.24 11.01
CA THR A 102 -17.80 28.14 11.92
C THR A 102 -16.64 27.23 12.27
N ILE A 103 -15.51 27.42 11.60
CA ILE A 103 -14.29 26.65 11.85
C ILE A 103 -13.50 27.35 12.96
N PRO A 104 -12.93 26.61 13.92
CA PRO A 104 -11.99 27.18 14.87
C PRO A 104 -10.83 27.86 14.12
N LYS A 105 -10.78 29.19 14.15
CA LYS A 105 -9.86 30.05 13.36
C LYS A 105 -8.36 29.88 13.69
N ALA A 106 -8.00 29.12 14.72
CA ALA A 106 -6.62 28.91 15.14
C ALA A 106 -6.24 27.42 15.05
N PRO A 107 -5.59 26.99 13.96
CA PRO A 107 -4.90 25.71 13.97
C PRO A 107 -3.78 25.76 15.01
N GLY A 108 -3.85 24.88 16.01
CA GLY A 108 -2.71 24.57 16.88
C GLY A 108 -2.67 25.24 18.25
N TYR A 109 -3.55 26.19 18.59
CA TYR A 109 -3.65 26.67 19.97
C TYR A 109 -4.53 25.72 20.79
N HIS A 110 -3.87 24.80 21.48
CA HIS A 110 -4.49 23.97 22.52
C HIS A 110 -3.65 24.10 23.78
N ASP A 111 -4.33 24.15 24.93
CA ASP A 111 -3.64 24.18 26.21
C ASP A 111 -3.06 22.80 26.53
N ASP A 112 -2.17 22.76 27.53
CA ASP A 112 -1.69 21.49 28.02
C ASP A 112 -2.82 20.66 28.66
N CYS A 113 -2.61 19.33 28.64
CA CYS A 113 -3.58 18.40 29.19
C CYS A 113 -3.66 18.54 30.72
N ILE A 114 -4.77 19.07 31.22
CA ILE A 114 -5.05 19.22 32.67
C ILE A 114 -5.51 17.91 33.34
N ARG A 115 -5.46 16.79 32.63
CA ARG A 115 -5.82 15.45 33.13
C ARG A 115 -7.24 15.29 33.70
N CYS A 116 -8.21 15.99 33.14
CA CYS A 116 -9.61 15.99 33.64
C CYS A 116 -10.42 14.68 33.45
N GLY A 117 -9.93 13.67 32.72
CA GLY A 117 -10.64 12.38 32.56
C GLY A 117 -11.82 12.33 31.57
N LYS A 118 -12.43 13.49 31.21
CA LYS A 118 -13.61 13.57 30.32
C LYS A 118 -13.49 12.80 29.00
N CYS A 119 -12.28 12.73 28.43
CA CYS A 119 -12.06 12.00 27.18
C CYS A 119 -12.33 10.49 27.30
N THR A 120 -12.10 9.92 28.48
CA THR A 120 -12.32 8.49 28.75
C THR A 120 -13.82 8.19 28.87
N GLU A 121 -14.55 9.05 29.57
CA GLU A 121 -16.01 8.92 29.80
C GLU A 121 -16.80 8.85 28.49
N VAL A 122 -16.40 9.62 27.48
CA VAL A 122 -17.10 9.68 26.19
C VAL A 122 -16.56 8.71 25.13
N CYS A 123 -15.58 7.87 25.47
CA CYS A 123 -14.97 6.98 24.49
C CYS A 123 -15.87 5.78 24.20
N PRO A 124 -16.46 5.65 23.00
CA PRO A 124 -17.34 4.52 22.68
C PRO A 124 -16.57 3.19 22.61
N ALA A 125 -15.26 3.24 22.35
CA ALA A 125 -14.38 2.08 22.31
C ALA A 125 -13.78 1.74 23.70
N GLN A 126 -14.17 2.46 24.76
CA GLN A 126 -13.70 2.24 26.13
C GLN A 126 -12.16 2.22 26.28
N LEU A 127 -11.48 3.02 25.46
CA LEU A 127 -10.03 3.18 25.51
C LEU A 127 -9.62 4.17 26.60
N LEU A 128 -8.30 4.37 26.75
CA LEU A 128 -7.71 5.41 27.58
C LEU A 128 -7.08 6.52 26.71
N PRO A 129 -7.87 7.47 26.18
CA PRO A 129 -7.36 8.50 25.27
C PRO A 129 -6.23 9.33 25.86
N GLN A 130 -6.27 9.59 27.17
CA GLN A 130 -5.20 10.31 27.85
C GLN A 130 -3.85 9.60 27.71
N GLN A 131 -3.79 8.30 28.00
CA GLN A 131 -2.55 7.51 27.89
C GLN A 131 -2.09 7.39 26.43
N LEU A 132 -3.04 7.11 25.53
CA LEU A 132 -2.79 7.08 24.09
C LEU A 132 -2.20 8.40 23.58
N TYR A 133 -2.69 9.55 24.08
CA TYR A 133 -2.19 10.85 23.68
C TYR A 133 -0.75 11.08 24.10
N TRP A 134 -0.41 10.80 25.36
CA TRP A 134 0.97 10.94 25.83
C TRP A 134 1.93 10.03 25.05
N HIS A 135 1.55 8.78 24.81
CA HIS A 135 2.37 7.85 24.05
C HIS A 135 2.46 8.21 22.55
N ALA A 136 1.38 8.68 21.95
CA ALA A 136 1.38 9.14 20.56
C ALA A 136 2.22 10.42 20.39
N ARG A 137 2.09 11.39 21.31
CA ARG A 137 2.89 12.63 21.32
C ARG A 137 4.38 12.34 21.51
N ALA A 138 4.73 11.38 22.37
CA ALA A 138 6.11 10.95 22.59
C ALA A 138 6.65 9.99 21.52
N LYS A 139 5.87 9.66 20.46
CA LYS A 139 6.22 8.66 19.43
C LYS A 139 6.57 7.27 20.00
N ALA A 140 6.05 6.94 21.17
CA ALA A 140 6.26 5.67 21.85
C ALA A 140 5.32 4.59 21.27
N TYR A 141 5.54 4.19 20.01
CA TYR A 141 4.59 3.37 19.25
C TYR A 141 4.34 1.99 19.84
N ALA A 142 5.34 1.36 20.48
CA ALA A 142 5.15 0.10 21.20
C ALA A 142 4.06 0.23 22.28
N ARG A 143 4.18 1.27 23.12
CA ARG A 143 3.21 1.59 24.17
C ARG A 143 1.84 1.91 23.58
N THR A 144 1.75 2.66 22.48
CA THR A 144 0.44 2.92 21.85
C THR A 144 -0.28 1.64 21.43
N ARG A 145 0.46 0.59 21.03
CA ARG A 145 -0.14 -0.72 20.70
C ARG A 145 -0.58 -1.48 21.94
N GLU A 146 0.19 -1.43 23.03
CA GLU A 146 -0.20 -1.99 24.34
C GLU A 146 -1.50 -1.34 24.85
N PHE A 147 -1.69 -0.05 24.58
CA PHE A 147 -2.93 0.67 24.87
C PHE A 147 -3.99 0.58 23.75
N HIS A 148 -3.90 -0.42 22.87
CA HIS A 148 -4.94 -0.73 21.90
C HIS A 148 -5.27 0.42 20.93
N LEU A 149 -4.26 1.20 20.50
CA LEU A 149 -4.46 2.32 19.55
C LEU A 149 -5.24 1.92 18.29
N PHE A 150 -5.08 0.69 17.80
CA PHE A 150 -5.76 0.23 16.59
C PHE A 150 -7.27 0.02 16.76
N ASP A 151 -7.75 -0.12 17.99
CA ASP A 151 -9.18 -0.25 18.31
C ASP A 151 -9.86 1.13 18.34
N CYS A 152 -9.09 2.22 18.35
CA CYS A 152 -9.63 3.56 18.23
C CYS A 152 -10.33 3.72 16.88
N ILE A 153 -11.64 3.99 16.89
CA ILE A 153 -12.41 4.20 15.65
C ILE A 153 -12.29 5.63 15.10
N GLU A 154 -11.44 6.49 15.67
CA GLU A 154 -11.23 7.87 15.17
C GLU A 154 -12.51 8.73 15.12
N CYS A 155 -13.42 8.50 16.07
CA CYS A 155 -14.72 9.17 16.13
C CYS A 155 -14.69 10.63 16.61
N GLY A 156 -13.59 11.16 17.14
CA GLY A 156 -13.52 12.58 17.53
C GLY A 156 -14.21 12.97 18.85
N CYS A 157 -14.94 12.06 19.50
CA CYS A 157 -15.66 12.38 20.76
C CYS A 157 -14.71 12.93 21.83
N CYS A 158 -13.54 12.30 21.99
CA CYS A 158 -12.54 12.72 22.97
C CYS A 158 -11.94 14.10 22.70
N SER A 159 -11.75 14.47 21.43
CA SER A 159 -11.27 15.80 21.03
C SER A 159 -12.32 16.87 21.29
N THR A 160 -13.58 16.55 21.04
CA THR A 160 -14.70 17.51 21.16
C THR A 160 -14.96 17.92 22.60
N VAL A 161 -14.84 16.99 23.56
CA VAL A 161 -15.08 17.27 24.99
C VAL A 161 -13.85 17.79 25.73
N CYS A 162 -12.71 17.89 25.07
CA CYS A 162 -11.46 18.28 25.71
C CYS A 162 -11.50 19.78 26.09
N PRO A 163 -11.43 20.15 27.38
CA PRO A 163 -11.44 21.56 27.77
C PRO A 163 -10.20 22.31 27.26
N SER A 164 -9.06 21.61 27.18
CA SER A 164 -7.81 22.13 26.63
C SER A 164 -7.79 22.18 25.08
N ARG A 165 -8.88 21.79 24.41
CA ARG A 165 -9.01 21.77 22.93
C ARG A 165 -7.96 20.93 22.20
N ILE A 166 -7.43 19.89 22.85
CA ILE A 166 -6.38 19.04 22.28
C ILE A 166 -6.95 18.21 21.12
N PRO A 167 -6.34 18.24 19.92
CA PRO A 167 -6.78 17.46 18.77
C PRO A 167 -6.34 15.98 18.86
N LEU A 168 -6.76 15.28 19.93
CA LEU A 168 -6.40 13.90 20.26
C LEU A 168 -6.44 12.94 19.05
N VAL A 169 -7.50 12.99 18.26
CA VAL A 169 -7.66 12.10 17.09
C VAL A 169 -6.59 12.34 16.02
N GLN A 170 -6.09 13.57 15.85
CA GLN A 170 -5.01 13.84 14.89
C GLN A 170 -3.70 13.17 15.31
N TYR A 171 -3.39 13.16 16.61
CA TYR A 171 -2.24 12.42 17.14
C TYR A 171 -2.38 10.91 16.91
N TYR A 172 -3.58 10.37 17.09
CA TYR A 172 -3.85 8.94 16.87
C TYR A 172 -3.74 8.56 15.39
N ARG A 173 -4.29 9.38 14.49
CA ARG A 173 -4.17 9.21 13.04
C ARG A 173 -2.72 9.24 12.59
N ALA A 174 -1.94 10.19 13.09
CA ALA A 174 -0.51 10.28 12.83
C ALA A 174 0.23 9.03 13.31
N ALA A 175 0.02 8.63 14.58
CA ALA A 175 0.66 7.45 15.15
C ALA A 175 0.31 6.16 14.38
N LYS A 176 -0.97 5.93 14.04
CA LYS A 176 -1.38 4.79 13.22
C LYS A 176 -0.73 4.80 11.84
N SER A 177 -0.63 5.97 11.22
CA SER A 177 -0.02 6.12 9.89
C SER A 177 1.47 5.81 9.93
N GLU A 178 2.20 6.32 10.92
CA GLU A 178 3.62 6.02 11.12
C GLU A 178 3.84 4.53 11.41
N ILE A 179 3.00 3.92 12.26
CA ILE A 179 3.08 2.48 12.53
C ILE A 179 2.86 1.65 11.26
N ARG A 180 1.84 1.97 10.45
CA ARG A 180 1.56 1.28 9.19
C ARG A 180 2.70 1.47 8.19
N ALA A 181 3.29 2.66 8.11
CA ALA A 181 4.43 2.93 7.26
C ALA A 181 5.65 2.08 7.66
N ALA A 182 5.94 1.98 8.96
CA ALA A 182 7.01 1.13 9.50
C ALA A 182 6.77 -0.36 9.18
N GLN A 183 5.55 -0.86 9.39
CA GLN A 183 5.18 -2.24 9.05
C GLN A 183 5.34 -2.53 7.55
N LYS A 184 4.93 -1.59 6.69
CA LYS A 184 5.07 -1.73 5.23
C LYS A 184 6.54 -1.72 4.81
N ALA A 185 7.37 -0.89 5.43
CA ALA A 185 8.81 -0.86 5.19
C ALA A 185 9.47 -2.17 5.61
N GLN A 186 9.13 -2.68 6.79
CA GLN A 186 9.62 -3.98 7.28
C GLN A 186 9.22 -5.12 6.34
N PHE A 187 7.94 -5.20 5.95
CA PHE A 187 7.47 -6.22 5.01
C PHE A 187 8.21 -6.18 3.66
N LYS A 188 8.48 -4.98 3.13
CA LYS A 188 9.28 -4.81 1.90
C LYS A 188 10.70 -5.33 2.09
N SER A 189 11.32 -5.01 3.23
CA SER A 189 12.67 -5.48 3.58
C SER A 189 12.73 -7.00 3.69
N ASP A 190 11.81 -7.61 4.45
CA ASP A 190 11.73 -9.06 4.61
C ASP A 190 11.51 -9.76 3.26
N ARG A 191 10.63 -9.22 2.42
CA ARG A 191 10.39 -9.75 1.07
C ARG A 191 11.63 -9.64 0.18
N ALA A 192 12.39 -8.56 0.29
CA ALA A 192 13.64 -8.40 -0.45
C ALA A 192 14.71 -9.39 0.03
N ARG A 193 14.85 -9.59 1.35
CA ARG A 193 15.73 -10.59 1.95
C ARG A 193 15.41 -11.99 1.44
N LEU A 194 14.14 -12.40 1.51
CA LEU A 194 13.70 -13.71 1.00
C LEU A 194 14.06 -13.89 -0.48
N ARG A 195 13.81 -12.89 -1.33
CA ARG A 195 14.17 -12.95 -2.76
C ARG A 195 15.68 -13.08 -2.98
N PHE A 196 16.49 -12.43 -2.16
CA PHE A 196 17.95 -12.53 -2.21
C PHE A 196 18.41 -13.94 -1.83
N GLU A 197 17.95 -14.47 -0.69
CA GLU A 197 18.27 -15.82 -0.21
C GLU A 197 17.87 -16.90 -1.24
N PHE A 198 16.68 -16.78 -1.86
CA PHE A 198 16.25 -17.68 -2.93
C PHE A 198 17.13 -17.58 -4.19
N ARG A 199 17.62 -16.40 -4.54
CA ARG A 199 18.54 -16.23 -5.66
C ARG A 199 19.89 -16.87 -5.36
N GLU A 200 20.42 -16.66 -4.15
CA GLU A 200 21.69 -17.21 -3.72
C GLU A 200 21.68 -18.74 -3.71
N LYS A 201 20.64 -19.36 -3.11
CA LYS A 201 20.45 -20.81 -3.12
C LYS A 201 20.41 -21.39 -4.55
N ARG A 202 19.69 -20.74 -5.48
CA ARG A 202 19.65 -21.17 -6.88
C ARG A 202 21.01 -21.09 -7.56
N LEU A 203 21.77 -20.03 -7.31
CA LEU A 203 23.11 -19.87 -7.88
C LEU A 203 24.10 -20.91 -7.31
N LEU A 204 24.01 -21.19 -6.01
CA LEU A 204 24.82 -22.21 -5.35
C LEU A 204 24.55 -23.60 -5.93
N LEU A 205 23.27 -23.99 -6.06
CA LEU A 205 22.86 -25.27 -6.66
C LEU A 205 23.36 -25.38 -8.11
N LYS A 206 23.22 -24.31 -8.91
CA LYS A 206 23.71 -24.31 -10.29
C LYS A 206 25.22 -24.47 -10.36
N LYS A 207 25.99 -23.80 -9.48
CA LYS A 207 27.45 -23.97 -9.39
C LYS A 207 27.83 -25.41 -9.04
N GLN A 208 27.18 -26.00 -8.03
CA GLN A 208 27.41 -27.40 -7.63
C GLN A 208 27.12 -28.37 -8.79
N GLN A 209 26.00 -28.20 -9.50
CA GLN A 209 25.64 -29.01 -10.66
C GLN A 209 26.65 -28.84 -11.81
N ASP A 210 27.10 -27.61 -12.08
CA ASP A 210 28.09 -27.34 -13.13
C ASP A 210 29.47 -27.94 -12.78
N GLU A 211 29.88 -27.90 -11.51
CA GLU A 211 31.10 -28.52 -11.00
C GLU A 211 31.05 -30.05 -11.08
N GLU A 212 29.94 -30.65 -10.66
CA GLU A 212 29.71 -32.10 -10.76
C GLU A 212 29.70 -32.56 -12.22
N ARG A 213 29.02 -31.82 -13.12
CA ARG A 213 29.05 -32.10 -14.57
C ARG A 213 30.48 -32.03 -15.12
N ARG A 214 31.30 -31.07 -14.67
CA ARG A 214 32.71 -30.97 -15.08
C ARG A 214 33.55 -32.13 -14.54
N ARG A 215 33.32 -32.56 -13.29
CA ARG A 215 34.00 -33.71 -12.68
C ARG A 215 33.69 -35.00 -13.45
N LEU A 216 32.40 -35.30 -13.68
CA LEU A 216 31.96 -36.47 -14.45
C LEU A 216 32.55 -36.48 -15.87
N LYS A 217 32.61 -35.32 -16.55
CA LYS A 217 33.27 -35.20 -17.86
C LYS A 217 34.76 -35.51 -17.81
N ARG A 218 35.49 -35.03 -16.79
CA ARG A 218 36.93 -35.32 -16.61
C ARG A 218 37.18 -36.80 -16.32
N GLU A 219 36.38 -37.41 -15.46
CA GLU A 219 36.45 -38.84 -15.15
C GLU A 219 36.15 -39.71 -16.37
N ALA A 220 35.16 -39.33 -17.19
CA ALA A 220 34.83 -40.03 -18.43
C ALA A 220 35.96 -39.93 -19.48
N LEU A 221 36.60 -38.76 -19.61
CA LEU A 221 37.79 -38.58 -20.46
C LEU A 221 38.97 -39.43 -19.99
N GLN A 222 39.23 -39.47 -18.68
CA GLN A 222 40.28 -40.33 -18.13
C GLN A 222 40.00 -41.83 -18.32
N LYS A 223 38.76 -42.29 -18.12
CA LYS A 223 38.37 -43.69 -18.40
C LYS A 223 38.51 -44.04 -19.88
N LYS A 224 38.20 -43.11 -20.80
CA LYS A 224 38.46 -43.28 -22.24
C LYS A 224 39.96 -43.39 -22.54
N ASN A 225 40.79 -42.57 -21.90
CA ASN A 225 42.24 -42.62 -22.08
C ASN A 225 42.92 -43.82 -21.39
N ALA A 226 42.29 -44.39 -20.36
CA ALA A 226 42.83 -45.51 -19.57
C ALA A 226 42.34 -46.90 -20.02
N SER A 227 41.51 -46.98 -21.07
CA SER A 227 41.15 -48.26 -21.70
C SER A 227 42.21 -48.59 -22.77
N PRO A 228 43.07 -49.60 -22.59
CA PRO A 228 44.06 -49.97 -23.60
C PRO A 228 43.42 -50.95 -24.58
N GLY A 229 43.23 -50.54 -25.84
CA GLY A 229 42.87 -51.46 -26.92
C GLY A 229 42.21 -50.78 -28.11
N GLY A 230 42.99 -50.52 -29.16
CA GLY A 230 42.48 -50.42 -30.53
C GLY A 230 42.90 -49.20 -31.35
N GLU A 231 43.87 -49.43 -32.23
CA GLU A 231 44.15 -48.75 -33.50
C GLU A 231 45.13 -47.56 -33.57
N LYS A 232 45.87 -47.64 -34.69
CA LYS A 232 47.20 -47.15 -35.09
C LYS A 232 47.41 -45.62 -35.05
N PRO A 233 48.67 -45.13 -35.11
CA PRO A 233 48.95 -43.70 -35.06
C PRO A 233 48.31 -43.02 -36.26
N VAL A 234 47.41 -42.08 -35.99
CA VAL A 234 46.84 -41.16 -36.97
C VAL A 234 48.01 -40.40 -37.58
N ALA A 235 48.26 -40.63 -38.87
CA ALA A 235 49.18 -39.82 -39.65
C ALA A 235 48.80 -38.35 -39.46
N ASP A 236 49.76 -37.55 -39.01
CA ASP A 236 49.59 -36.11 -38.82
C ASP A 236 49.02 -35.52 -40.13
N PRO A 237 47.82 -34.88 -40.12
CA PRO A 237 47.18 -34.38 -41.33
C PRO A 237 48.07 -33.38 -42.09
N VAL A 238 49.07 -32.80 -41.41
CA VAL A 238 50.10 -31.94 -42.02
C VAL A 238 51.09 -32.73 -42.87
N GLN A 239 51.54 -33.91 -42.42
CA GLN A 239 52.46 -34.77 -43.18
C GLN A 239 51.81 -35.28 -44.48
N ALA A 240 50.55 -35.72 -44.40
CA ALA A 240 49.80 -36.21 -45.55
C ALA A 240 49.53 -35.11 -46.61
N ALA A 241 49.42 -33.85 -46.19
CA ALA A 241 49.29 -32.71 -47.10
C ALA A 241 50.63 -32.38 -47.80
N LEU A 242 51.75 -32.46 -47.06
CA LEU A 242 53.08 -32.21 -47.60
C LEU A 242 53.51 -33.25 -48.64
N ASP A 243 53.15 -34.52 -48.44
CA ASP A 243 53.49 -35.59 -49.40
C ASP A 243 52.71 -35.48 -50.71
N ARG A 244 51.46 -34.97 -50.68
CA ARG A 244 50.68 -34.68 -51.90
C ARG A 244 51.27 -33.53 -52.71
N VAL A 245 51.76 -32.50 -52.03
CA VAL A 245 52.41 -31.36 -52.70
C VAL A 245 53.75 -31.78 -53.33
N LYS A 246 54.52 -32.65 -52.65
CA LYS A 246 55.76 -33.21 -53.20
C LYS A 246 55.51 -34.14 -54.39
N ALA A 247 54.46 -34.96 -54.35
CA ALA A 247 54.08 -35.81 -55.47
C ALA A 247 53.65 -34.99 -56.70
N ARG A 248 52.91 -33.89 -56.50
CA ARG A 248 52.49 -33.00 -57.60
C ARG A 248 53.67 -32.27 -58.24
N LYS A 249 54.63 -31.82 -57.43
CA LYS A 249 55.86 -31.18 -57.94
C LYS A 249 56.79 -32.14 -58.69
N LYS A 250 56.77 -33.44 -58.37
CA LYS A 250 57.52 -34.45 -59.12
C LYS A 250 56.91 -34.70 -60.49
N LEU A 251 55.57 -34.75 -60.59
CA LEU A 251 54.86 -34.90 -61.86
C LEU A 251 55.04 -33.67 -62.77
N GLU A 252 55.11 -32.46 -62.22
CA GLU A 252 55.39 -31.22 -62.98
C GLU A 252 56.88 -31.07 -63.40
N GLN A 253 57.78 -31.97 -63.00
CA GLN A 253 59.20 -31.96 -63.39
C GLN A 253 59.57 -33.05 -64.40
N GLU A 254 58.62 -33.93 -64.76
CA GLU A 254 58.81 -35.02 -65.73
C GLU A 254 58.07 -34.79 -67.06
N ASP A 255 57.39 -33.64 -67.23
CA ASP A 255 56.90 -33.07 -68.51
C ASP A 255 57.76 -31.86 -68.94
#